data_AF-A0A1C2DMY1-F1
#
_entry.id   AF-A0A1C2DMY1-F1
#
_cell.length_a   1.000
_cell.length_b   1.000
_cell.length_c   1.000
_cell.angle_alpha   90.00
_cell.angle_beta   90.00
_cell.angle_gamma   90.00
#
_symmetry.space_group_name_H-M   'P 1'
#
loop_
_entity.id
_entity.type
_entity.pdbx_description
1 polymer ?
#
loop_
_entity_poly.entity_id
_entity_poly.type
_entity_poly.pdbx_seq_one_letter_code
_entity_poly.pdbx_strand_id
1 'polypeptide(L)' 'MDCEEKARLVVDYEAKTARFSRAVTVLQSKMATSLKEEYDRLQRLVDEARVESEGARLALESHISEHGC' A
#
# COMPACT_ATOMS: atom_id res chain seq x y z
N MET A 1 9.49 24.21 -9.28
CA MET A 1 8.14 24.60 -8.83
C MET A 1 7.68 23.42 -7.99
N ASP A 2 7.84 23.49 -6.67
CA ASP A 2 7.52 22.38 -5.78
C ASP A 2 6.00 22.29 -5.65
N CYS A 3 5.42 21.24 -6.25
CA CYS A 3 4.02 20.94 -6.02
C CYS A 3 3.90 20.26 -4.64
N GLU A 4 3.45 21.02 -3.64
CA GLU A 4 3.26 20.51 -2.27
C GLU A 4 2.29 19.33 -2.23
N GLU A 5 1.29 19.31 -3.11
CA GLU A 5 0.32 18.21 -3.21
C GLU A 5 0.98 16.93 -3.72
N LYS A 6 1.81 17.01 -4.76
CA LYS A 6 2.65 15.89 -5.21
C LYS A 6 3.51 15.33 -4.08
N ALA A 7 4.15 16.20 -3.28
CA ALA A 7 4.95 15.74 -2.14
C ALA A 7 4.11 14.98 -1.11
N ARG A 8 2.88 15.43 -0.82
CA ARG A 8 1.94 14.71 0.06
C ARG A 8 1.52 13.36 -0.53
N LEU A 9 1.22 13.31 -1.83
CA LEU A 9 0.85 12.07 -2.53
C LEU A 9 1.99 11.06 -2.57
N VAL A 10 3.24 11.51 -2.74
CA VAL A 10 4.43 10.65 -2.64
C VAL A 10 4.55 10.07 -1.23
N VAL A 11 4.45 10.90 -0.19
CA VAL A 11 4.53 10.44 1.21
C VAL A 11 3.41 9.44 1.53
N ASP A 12 2.19 9.68 1.07
CA ASP A 12 1.08 8.76 1.27
C ASP A 12 1.33 7.42 0.54
N TYR A 13 1.73 7.46 -0.73
CA TYR A 13 2.06 6.27 -1.50
C TYR A 13 3.19 5.44 -0.85
N GLU A 14 4.24 6.09 -0.38
CA GLU A 14 5.35 5.42 0.34
C GLU A 14 4.85 4.77 1.64
N ALA A 15 4.04 5.47 2.43
CA ALA A 15 3.48 4.94 3.66
C ALA A 15 2.57 3.73 3.42
N LYS A 16 1.70 3.79 2.41
CA LYS A 16 0.83 2.67 2.02
C LYS A 16 1.62 1.48 1.47
N THR A 17 2.64 1.74 0.67
CA THR A 17 3.54 0.70 0.15
C THR A 17 4.30 0.00 1.28
N ALA A 18 4.81 0.76 2.26
CA ALA A 18 5.48 0.20 3.43
C ALA A 18 4.54 -0.69 4.26
N ARG A 19 3.29 -0.25 4.45
CA ARG A 19 2.25 -1.05 5.13
C ARG A 19 1.96 -2.34 4.39
N PHE A 20 1.79 -2.29 3.07
CA PHE A 20 1.56 -3.48 2.24
C PHE A 20 2.72 -4.47 2.31
N SER A 21 3.96 -3.99 2.14
CA SER A 21 5.17 -4.82 2.24
C SER A 21 5.28 -5.51 3.61
N ARG A 22 4.98 -4.78 4.68
CA ARG A 22 4.95 -5.36 6.04
C ARG A 22 3.87 -6.42 6.18
N ALA A 23 2.66 -6.18 5.67
CA ALA A 23 1.57 -7.15 5.73
C ALA A 23 1.93 -8.46 4.99
N VAL A 24 2.52 -8.35 3.80
CA VAL A 24 3.01 -9.50 3.02
C VAL A 24 4.08 -10.26 3.79
N THR A 25 5.05 -9.55 4.38
CA THR A 25 6.11 -10.16 5.19
C THR A 25 5.54 -10.96 6.36
N VAL A 26 4.55 -10.40 7.07
CA VAL A 26 3.88 -11.09 8.18
C VAL A 26 3.13 -12.32 7.69
N LEU A 27 2.33 -12.20 6.62
CA LEU A 27 1.61 -13.33 6.04
C LEU A 27 2.57 -14.47 5.65
N GLN A 28 3.66 -14.15 4.95
CA GLN A 28 4.68 -15.13 4.54
C GLN A 28 5.34 -15.81 5.74
N SER A 29 5.66 -15.06 6.80
CA SER A 29 6.24 -15.61 8.02
C SER A 29 5.31 -16.59 8.76
N LYS A 30 3.99 -16.43 8.57
CA LYS A 30 2.94 -17.20 9.24
C LYS A 30 2.37 -18.32 8.39
N MET A 31 2.70 -18.37 7.09
CA MET A 31 2.13 -19.34 6.14
C MET A 31 2.31 -20.81 6.56
N ALA A 32 3.42 -21.15 7.21
CA ALA A 32 3.71 -22.54 7.62
C ALA A 32 3.28 -22.87 9.06
N THR A 33 2.87 -21.88 9.86
CA THR A 33 2.70 -22.04 11.32
C THR A 33 1.35 -21.56 11.85
N SER A 34 0.61 -20.76 11.08
CA SER A 34 -0.68 -20.22 11.50
C SER A 34 -1.82 -21.21 11.25
N LEU A 35 -2.85 -21.11 12.10
CA LEU A 35 -4.12 -21.77 11.84
C LEU A 35 -4.80 -21.11 10.65
N LYS A 36 -5.64 -21.86 9.93
CA LYS A 36 -6.35 -21.37 8.75
C LYS A 36 -7.07 -20.02 8.99
N GLU A 37 -7.74 -19.87 10.13
CA GLU A 37 -8.45 -18.61 10.45
C GLU A 37 -7.51 -17.42 10.63
N GLU A 38 -6.32 -17.64 11.19
CA GLU A 38 -5.30 -16.59 11.35
C GLU A 38 -4.71 -16.24 9.98
N TYR A 39 -4.41 -17.25 9.15
CA TYR A 39 -3.99 -17.05 7.76
C TYR A 39 -5.02 -16.25 6.96
N ASP A 40 -6.31 -16.60 7.03
CA ASP A 40 -7.39 -15.91 6.32
C ASP A 40 -7.58 -14.46 6.79
N ARG A 41 -7.27 -14.16 8.07
CA ARG A 41 -7.23 -12.77 8.57
C ARG A 41 -6.03 -12.01 8.00
N LEU A 42 -4.84 -12.62 8.02
CA LEU A 42 -3.64 -12.02 7.47
C LEU A 42 -3.75 -11.76 5.96
N GLN A 43 -4.37 -12.69 5.22
CA GLN A 43 -4.63 -12.53 3.80
C GLN A 43 -5.52 -11.31 3.53
N ARG A 44 -6.61 -11.15 4.29
CA ARG A 44 -7.48 -9.96 4.17
C ARG A 44 -6.74 -8.66 4.46
N LEU A 45 -5.87 -8.63 5.47
CA LEU A 45 -5.06 -7.45 5.76
C LEU A 45 -4.07 -7.12 4.63
N VAL A 46 -3.52 -8.14 3.96
CA VAL A 46 -2.68 -7.96 2.78
C VAL A 46 -3.49 -7.40 1.62
N ASP A 47 -4.68 -7.94 1.37
CA ASP A 47 -5.55 -7.49 0.28
C ASP A 47 -6.02 -6.05 0.49
N GLU A 48 -6.41 -5.68 1.72
CA GLU A 48 -6.76 -4.30 2.09
C GLU A 48 -5.57 -3.34 1.87
N ALA A 49 -4.38 -3.70 2.37
CA ALA A 49 -3.19 -2.88 2.21
C ALA A 49 -2.76 -2.75 0.74
N ARG A 50 -3.01 -3.78 -0.08
CA ARG A 50 -2.80 -3.73 -1.53
C ARG A 50 -3.71 -2.70 -2.18
N VAL A 51 -5.01 -2.75 -1.92
CA VAL A 51 -5.99 -1.82 -2.49
C VAL A 51 -5.65 -0.38 -2.10
N GLU A 52 -5.27 -0.14 -0.84
CA GLU A 52 -4.84 1.20 -0.39
C GLU A 52 -3.58 1.69 -1.13
N SER A 53 -2.58 0.81 -1.30
CA SER A 53 -1.34 1.15 -2.00
C SER A 53 -1.56 1.41 -3.49
N GLU A 54 -2.35 0.58 -4.16
CA GLU A 54 -2.73 0.77 -5.56
C GLU A 54 -3.54 2.05 -5.75
N GLY A 55 -4.44 2.38 -4.82
CA GLY A 55 -5.19 3.63 -4.82
C GLY A 55 -4.30 4.87 -4.68
N ALA A 56 -3.35 4.86 -3.73
CA ALA A 56 -2.40 5.95 -3.54
C ALA A 56 -1.49 6.16 -4.78
N ARG A 57 -1.07 5.05 -5.42
CA ARG A 57 -0.31 5.11 -6.67
C ARG A 57 -1.10 5.79 -7.77
N LEU A 58 -2.36 5.39 -7.98
CA LEU A 58 -3.23 5.97 -9.01
C LEU A 58 -3.48 7.46 -8.76
N ALA A 59 -3.66 7.88 -7.50
CA ALA A 59 -3.81 9.29 -7.15
C ALA A 59 -2.57 10.12 -7.52
N LEU A 60 -1.38 9.59 -7.21
CA LEU A 60 -0.11 10.23 -7.59
C LEU A 60 0.05 10.29 -9.12
N GLU A 61 -0.24 9.20 -9.84
CA GLU A 61 -0.18 9.15 -11.31
C GLU A 61 -1.16 10.13 -11.96
N SER A 62 -2.40 10.21 -11.45
CA SER A 62 -3.41 11.17 -11.93
C SER A 62 -2.92 12.60 -11.74
N HIS A 63 -2.38 12.93 -10.57
CA HIS A 63 -1.87 14.25 -10.27
C HIS A 63 -0.71 14.65 -11.20
N ILE A 64 0.26 13.76 -11.41
CA ILE A 64 1.37 14.01 -12.35
C ILE A 64 0.86 14.22 -13.77
N SER A 65 -0.12 13.41 -14.21
CA SER A 65 -0.71 13.50 -15.54
C SER A 65 -1.50 14.81 -15.75
N GLU A 66 -2.27 15.24 -14.75
CA GLU A 66 -3.14 16.42 -14.82
C GLU A 66 -2.38 17.73 -14.63
N HIS A 67 -1.43 17.77 -13.70
CA HIS A 67 -0.71 18.99 -13.33
C HIS A 67 0.66 19.13 -14.01
N GLY A 68 1.17 18.07 -14.64
CA GLY A 68 2.45 18.08 -15.35
C GLY A 68 3.66 18.29 -14.43
N CYS A 69 3.53 18.00 -13.14
CA CYS A 69 4.53 18.25 -12.11
C CYS A 69 5.29 17.00 -11.65
#